data_AF-A0A0F2NUC2-F1
#
_entry.id   AF-A0A0F2NUC2-F1
#
_cell.length_a   1.000
_cell.length_b   1.000
_cell.length_c   1.000
_cell.angle_alpha   90.00
_cell.angle_beta   90.00
_cell.angle_gamma   90.00
#
_symmetry.space_group_name_H-M   'P 1'
#
loop_
_entity.id
_entity.type
_entity.pdbx_description
1 polymer ?
#
loop_
_entity_poly.entity_id
_entity_poly.type
_entity_poly.pdbx_seq_one_letter_code
_entity_poly.pdbx_strand_id
1 'polypeptide(L)'
;MAISASAQDELLFLNGKQLEGKILEYNKYQLTFQTKKDKELTIENYRLFSFSKDSKDTILYKYDTLEGNFLSEKDMKLFVYGERDAHLTYSSKFSNVLGFAVGGGAGYFMHYDQSFVFVATPLVYTLGTLIFPTRVKQRKIKDLQYIKEDEYLRGHERVARAKRTQSALVSTLIGLGVGFTVSLIAN
;
A
#
# COMPACT_ATOMS: atom_id res chain seq x y z
N MET A 1 27.15 -30.88 -11.45
CA MET A 1 26.47 -29.67 -11.99
C MET A 1 25.92 -28.89 -10.81
N ALA A 2 26.55 -27.76 -10.47
CA ALA A 2 26.01 -26.87 -9.46
C ALA A 2 24.84 -26.10 -10.07
N ILE A 3 23.64 -26.23 -9.49
CA ILE A 3 22.53 -25.34 -9.80
C ILE A 3 22.87 -24.02 -9.11
N SER A 4 23.54 -23.13 -9.82
CA SER A 4 23.66 -21.74 -9.40
C SER A 4 22.25 -21.15 -9.47
N ALA A 5 21.54 -21.14 -8.34
CA ALA A 5 20.32 -20.36 -8.20
C ALA A 5 20.72 -18.89 -8.28
N SER A 6 20.78 -18.34 -9.50
CA SER A 6 20.93 -16.90 -9.68
C SER A 6 19.68 -16.27 -9.09
N ALA A 7 19.83 -15.60 -7.95
CA ALA A 7 18.76 -14.80 -7.37
C ALA A 7 18.27 -13.82 -8.44
N GLN A 8 16.95 -13.66 -8.57
CA GLN A 8 16.40 -12.70 -9.52
C GLN A 8 16.75 -11.28 -9.09
N ASP A 9 16.97 -10.41 -10.07
CA ASP A 9 17.15 -8.99 -9.79
C ASP A 9 15.87 -8.43 -9.17
N GLU A 10 16.04 -7.45 -8.29
CA GLU A 10 14.92 -6.87 -7.54
C GLU A 10 14.99 -5.34 -7.56
N LEU A 11 13.85 -4.70 -7.77
CA LEU A 11 13.68 -3.27 -7.56
C LEU A 11 12.90 -3.02 -6.27
N LEU A 12 13.43 -2.13 -5.42
CA LEU A 12 12.71 -1.60 -4.28
C LEU A 12 12.36 -0.13 -4.53
N PHE A 13 11.07 0.16 -4.61
CA PHE A 13 10.55 1.51 -4.85
C PHE A 13 10.52 2.34 -3.56
N LEU A 14 10.55 3.67 -3.70
CA LEU A 14 10.39 4.59 -2.57
C LEU A 14 9.05 4.50 -1.84
N ASN A 15 8.07 3.77 -2.40
CA ASN A 15 6.77 3.52 -1.78
C ASN A 15 6.67 2.14 -1.11
N GLY A 16 7.81 1.45 -0.93
CA GLY A 16 7.91 0.11 -0.35
C GLY A 16 7.46 -1.04 -1.26
N LYS A 17 7.01 -0.78 -2.49
CA LYS A 17 6.71 -1.87 -3.43
C LYS A 17 8.00 -2.52 -3.92
N GLN A 18 7.94 -3.82 -4.13
CA GLN A 18 9.03 -4.62 -4.70
C GLN A 18 8.62 -5.17 -6.06
N LEU A 19 9.59 -5.30 -6.96
CA LEU A 19 9.40 -5.93 -8.25
C LEU A 19 10.59 -6.83 -8.56
N GLU A 20 10.32 -8.12 -8.74
CA GLU A 20 11.32 -9.14 -9.11
C GLU A 20 11.32 -9.39 -10.62
N GLY A 21 12.51 -9.62 -11.19
CA GLY A 21 12.70 -9.75 -12.64
C GLY A 21 14.17 -9.67 -13.03
N LYS A 22 14.47 -8.95 -14.12
CA LYS A 22 15.81 -8.79 -14.67
C LYS A 22 16.08 -7.34 -15.07
N ILE A 23 17.21 -6.79 -14.62
CA ILE A 23 17.67 -5.46 -15.03
C ILE A 23 18.48 -5.62 -16.32
N LEU A 24 17.89 -5.14 -17.42
CA LEU A 24 18.50 -5.20 -18.75
C LEU A 24 19.59 -4.14 -18.88
N GLU A 25 19.24 -2.89 -18.60
CA GLU A 25 20.13 -1.74 -18.71
C GLU A 25 19.85 -0.75 -17.58
N TYR A 26 20.86 0.00 -17.14
CA TYR A 26 20.66 1.12 -16.23
C TYR A 26 21.67 2.23 -16.51
N ASN A 27 21.24 3.47 -16.35
CA ASN A 27 22.09 4.65 -16.41
C ASN A 27 21.79 5.56 -15.22
N LYS A 28 22.26 6.82 -15.26
CA LYS A 28 22.08 7.78 -14.17
C LYS A 28 20.61 8.13 -13.90
N TYR A 29 19.75 8.14 -14.92
CA TYR A 29 18.39 8.67 -14.84
C TYR A 29 17.31 7.60 -14.81
N GLN A 30 17.53 6.47 -15.49
CA GLN A 30 16.54 5.41 -15.62
C GLN A 30 17.19 4.04 -15.74
N LEU A 31 16.38 3.01 -15.54
CA LEU A 31 16.70 1.63 -15.84
C LEU A 31 15.60 0.96 -16.66
N THR A 32 16.01 -0.02 -17.46
CA THR A 32 15.13 -0.89 -18.23
C THR A 32 15.04 -2.24 -17.51
N PHE A 33 13.82 -2.62 -17.16
CA PHE A 33 13.52 -3.78 -16.35
C PHE A 33 12.56 -4.72 -17.05
N GLN A 34 12.90 -6.00 -17.09
CA GLN A 34 12.02 -7.06 -17.57
C GLN A 34 11.37 -7.75 -16.38
N THR A 35 10.05 -7.71 -16.32
CA THR A 35 9.28 -8.42 -15.28
C THR A 35 9.30 -9.93 -15.48
N LYS A 36 8.93 -10.71 -14.45
CA LYS A 36 8.67 -12.17 -14.57
C LYS A 36 7.66 -12.58 -15.65
N LYS A 37 6.88 -11.63 -16.18
CA LYS A 37 5.90 -11.85 -17.26
C LYS A 37 6.41 -11.40 -18.63
N ASP A 38 7.73 -11.27 -18.78
CA ASP A 38 8.43 -10.80 -19.98
C ASP A 38 8.01 -9.42 -20.50
N LYS A 39 7.32 -8.62 -19.65
CA LYS A 39 7.02 -7.22 -19.95
C LYS A 39 8.22 -6.35 -19.61
N GLU A 40 8.70 -5.58 -20.57
CA GLU A 40 9.71 -4.55 -20.38
C GLU A 40 9.10 -3.24 -19.87
N LEU A 41 9.79 -2.61 -18.93
CA LEU A 41 9.41 -1.35 -18.28
C LEU A 41 10.63 -0.45 -18.17
N THR A 42 10.50 0.79 -18.61
CA THR A 42 11.47 1.85 -18.29
C THR A 42 11.04 2.54 -17.00
N ILE A 43 11.93 2.57 -16.01
CA ILE A 43 11.66 3.12 -14.68
C ILE A 43 12.70 4.19 -14.38
N GLU A 44 12.24 5.38 -14.03
CA GLU A 44 13.09 6.49 -13.61
C GLU A 44 13.68 6.21 -12.22
N ASN A 45 14.98 6.47 -12.07
CA ASN A 45 15.73 6.13 -10.87
C ASN A 45 15.23 6.87 -9.62
N TYR A 46 14.71 8.10 -9.76
CA TYR A 46 14.17 8.86 -8.62
C TYR A 46 12.94 8.20 -7.98
N ARG A 47 12.33 7.20 -8.61
CA ARG A 47 11.20 6.43 -8.05
C ARG A 47 11.66 5.23 -7.22
N LEU A 48 12.94 4.91 -7.29
CA LEU A 48 13.55 3.73 -6.67
C LEU A 48 14.36 4.13 -5.44
N PHE A 49 14.23 3.33 -4.39
CA PHE A 49 15.11 3.42 -3.24
C PHE A 49 16.44 2.71 -3.55
N SER A 50 16.35 1.47 -4.03
CA SER A 50 17.50 0.63 -4.36
C SER A 50 17.13 -0.40 -5.42
N PHE A 51 18.13 -1.02 -6.02
CA PHE A 51 17.98 -2.26 -6.78
C PHE A 51 19.05 -3.27 -6.37
N SER A 52 18.73 -4.56 -6.54
CA SER A 52 19.69 -5.65 -6.44
C SER A 52 19.92 -6.23 -7.83
N LYS A 53 21.18 -6.30 -8.26
CA LYS A 53 21.57 -6.95 -9.51
C LYS A 53 22.62 -8.00 -9.22
N ASP A 54 22.41 -9.24 -9.63
CA ASP A 54 23.34 -10.35 -9.36
C ASP A 54 23.73 -10.46 -7.87
N SER A 55 22.73 -10.30 -6.98
CA SER A 55 22.89 -10.26 -5.50
C SER A 55 23.73 -9.09 -4.95
N LYS A 56 24.02 -8.07 -5.77
CA LYS A 56 24.67 -6.83 -5.33
C LYS A 56 23.66 -5.71 -5.22
N ASP A 57 23.47 -5.24 -3.99
CA ASP A 57 22.57 -4.11 -3.71
C ASP A 57 23.22 -2.77 -4.06
N THR A 58 22.46 -1.92 -4.75
CA THR A 58 22.82 -0.55 -5.09
C THR A 58 21.73 0.39 -4.62
N ILE A 59 22.09 1.34 -3.74
CA ILE A 59 21.18 2.38 -3.27
C ILE A 59 21.18 3.53 -4.29
N LEU A 60 19.99 3.91 -4.74
CA LEU A 60 19.78 5.02 -5.68
C LEU A 60 19.36 6.31 -4.96
N TYR A 61 18.61 6.17 -3.87
CA TYR A 61 18.17 7.30 -3.07
C TYR A 61 19.36 8.03 -2.44
N LYS A 62 19.32 9.36 -2.51
CA LYS A 62 20.26 10.25 -1.82
C LYS A 62 19.50 11.38 -1.15
N TYR A 63 20.02 11.82 -0.01
CA TYR A 63 19.55 13.04 0.62
C TYR A 63 19.93 14.23 -0.27
N ASP A 64 18.92 14.88 -0.83
CA ASP A 64 19.07 16.08 -1.65
C ASP A 64 17.77 16.90 -1.57
N THR A 65 17.82 18.01 -0.85
CA THR A 65 16.68 18.89 -0.65
C THR A 65 16.26 19.62 -1.94
N LEU A 66 17.16 19.76 -2.92
CA LEU A 66 16.84 20.37 -4.21
C LEU A 66 16.00 19.44 -5.09
N GLU A 67 16.12 18.13 -4.89
CA GLU A 67 15.30 17.09 -5.54
C GLU A 67 14.05 16.71 -4.73
N GLY A 68 13.81 17.37 -3.59
CA GLY A 68 12.67 17.07 -2.71
C GLY A 68 12.88 15.87 -1.78
N ASN A 69 14.12 15.41 -1.61
CA ASN A 69 14.50 14.31 -0.72
C ASN A 69 14.92 14.87 0.65
N PHE A 70 14.05 14.70 1.66
CA PHE A 70 14.24 15.28 2.99
C PHE A 70 14.69 14.29 4.08
N LEU A 71 14.68 12.98 3.81
CA LEU A 71 15.11 11.96 4.77
C LEU A 71 16.56 11.58 4.50
N SER A 72 17.31 11.29 5.56
CA SER A 72 18.63 10.67 5.39
C SER A 72 18.47 9.31 4.70
N GLU A 73 19.53 8.80 4.06
CA GLU A 73 19.47 7.47 3.43
C GLU A 73 19.07 6.37 4.42
N LYS A 74 19.54 6.46 5.68
CA LYS A 74 19.18 5.54 6.76
C LYS A 74 17.69 5.64 7.09
N ASP A 75 17.18 6.86 7.28
CA ASP A 75 15.78 7.09 7.66
C ASP A 75 14.84 6.67 6.53
N MET A 76 15.19 7.00 5.29
CA MET A 76 14.44 6.56 4.11
C MET A 76 14.45 5.04 3.98
N LYS A 77 15.57 4.36 4.25
CA LYS A 77 15.63 2.89 4.26
C LYS A 77 14.61 2.30 5.25
N LEU A 78 14.60 2.81 6.47
CA LEU A 78 13.68 2.37 7.52
C LEU A 78 12.23 2.59 7.10
N PHE A 79 11.93 3.80 6.59
CA PHE A 79 10.62 4.17 6.10
C PHE A 79 10.12 3.25 4.97
N VAL A 80 10.93 3.04 3.94
CA VAL A 80 10.62 2.16 2.79
C VAL A 80 10.42 0.70 3.24
N TYR A 81 11.21 0.22 4.20
CA TYR A 81 11.06 -1.13 4.75
C TYR A 81 9.75 -1.27 5.54
N GLY A 82 9.37 -0.24 6.30
CA GLY A 82 8.07 -0.18 6.95
C GLY A 82 6.91 -0.23 5.94
N GLU A 83 6.98 0.55 4.87
CA GLU A 83 5.99 0.54 3.79
C GLU A 83 5.91 -0.84 3.10
N ARG A 84 7.05 -1.46 2.81
CA ARG A 84 7.13 -2.81 2.25
C ARG A 84 6.40 -3.82 3.14
N ASP A 85 6.70 -3.82 4.42
CA ASP A 85 6.10 -4.79 5.34
C ASP A 85 4.60 -4.55 5.51
N ALA A 86 4.15 -3.29 5.47
CA ALA A 86 2.73 -2.97 5.40
C ALA A 86 2.08 -3.46 4.08
N HIS A 87 2.79 -3.41 2.95
CA HIS A 87 2.31 -3.99 1.69
C HIS A 87 2.05 -5.49 1.81
N LEU A 88 2.95 -6.21 2.50
CA LEU A 88 2.89 -7.67 2.64
C LEU A 88 1.93 -8.15 3.74
N THR A 89 1.80 -7.41 4.84
CA THR A 89 1.20 -7.95 6.07
C THR A 89 -0.14 -7.32 6.47
N TYR A 90 -0.40 -6.08 6.06
CA TYR A 90 -1.58 -5.32 6.47
C TYR A 90 -2.84 -5.80 5.76
N SER A 91 -3.94 -5.90 6.51
CA SER A 91 -5.26 -6.28 5.99
C SER A 91 -6.36 -5.45 6.64
N SER A 92 -7.26 -4.89 5.83
CA SER A 92 -8.37 -4.01 6.27
C SER A 92 -9.65 -4.73 6.69
N LYS A 93 -9.60 -6.04 6.97
CA LYS A 93 -10.81 -6.91 7.16
C LYS A 93 -11.87 -6.31 8.08
N PHE A 94 -11.46 -5.86 9.27
CA PHE A 94 -12.39 -5.28 10.25
C PHE A 94 -13.07 -4.01 9.71
N SER A 95 -12.28 -3.08 9.15
CA SER A 95 -12.79 -1.85 8.54
C SER A 95 -13.73 -2.13 7.37
N ASN A 96 -13.52 -3.23 6.65
CA ASN A 96 -14.35 -3.62 5.51
C ASN A 96 -15.69 -4.20 5.97
N VAL A 97 -15.69 -5.05 7.01
CA VAL A 97 -16.95 -5.60 7.57
C VAL A 97 -17.81 -4.48 8.13
N LEU A 98 -17.21 -3.57 8.92
CA LEU A 98 -17.92 -2.43 9.47
C LEU A 98 -18.40 -1.48 8.37
N GLY A 99 -17.56 -1.20 7.37
CA GLY A 99 -17.92 -0.33 6.24
C GLY A 99 -19.07 -0.90 5.43
N PHE A 100 -19.05 -2.21 5.14
CA PHE A 100 -20.15 -2.88 4.47
C PHE A 100 -21.46 -2.80 5.28
N ALA A 101 -21.41 -3.04 6.59
CA ALA A 101 -22.59 -2.95 7.45
C ALA A 101 -23.16 -1.51 7.51
N VAL A 102 -22.30 -0.52 7.70
CA VAL A 102 -22.67 0.91 7.71
C VAL A 102 -23.27 1.32 6.36
N GLY A 103 -22.62 0.93 5.26
CA GLY A 103 -23.11 1.16 3.91
C GLY A 103 -24.47 0.50 3.69
N GLY A 104 -24.62 -0.77 4.05
CA GLY A 104 -25.87 -1.52 3.94
C GLY A 104 -27.04 -0.87 4.66
N GLY A 105 -26.83 -0.46 5.92
CA GLY A 105 -27.84 0.29 6.65
C GLY A 105 -28.21 1.59 5.95
N ALA A 106 -27.21 2.40 5.57
CA ALA A 106 -27.44 3.67 4.89
C ALA A 106 -28.18 3.50 3.54
N GLY A 107 -27.78 2.51 2.73
CA GLY A 107 -28.45 2.20 1.46
C GLY A 107 -29.91 1.78 1.66
N TYR A 108 -30.18 0.98 2.70
CA TYR A 108 -31.54 0.56 3.03
C TYR A 108 -32.44 1.75 3.39
N PHE A 109 -31.97 2.61 4.31
CA PHE A 109 -32.70 3.82 4.73
C PHE A 109 -32.80 4.88 3.64
N MET A 110 -31.82 4.96 2.74
CA MET A 110 -31.87 5.86 1.59
C MET A 110 -33.10 5.64 0.71
N HIS A 111 -33.44 4.38 0.45
CA HIS A 111 -34.65 4.03 -0.29
C HIS A 111 -35.90 4.14 0.59
N TYR A 112 -35.87 3.56 1.80
CA TYR A 112 -37.02 3.48 2.69
C TYR A 112 -37.55 4.86 3.10
N ASP A 113 -36.66 5.78 3.50
CA ASP A 113 -37.02 7.14 3.91
C ASP A 113 -37.13 8.12 2.72
N GLN A 114 -36.87 7.65 1.49
CA GLN A 114 -36.73 8.48 0.28
C GLN A 114 -35.76 9.66 0.46
N SER A 115 -34.75 9.49 1.32
CA SER A 115 -33.82 10.54 1.70
C SER A 115 -32.45 10.33 1.08
N PHE A 116 -32.03 11.24 0.22
CA PHE A 116 -30.72 11.15 -0.45
C PHE A 116 -29.54 11.51 0.47
N VAL A 117 -29.79 11.98 1.69
CA VAL A 117 -28.73 12.35 2.66
C VAL A 117 -27.77 11.19 2.92
N PHE A 118 -28.26 9.96 2.89
CA PHE A 118 -27.47 8.75 3.14
C PHE A 118 -26.42 8.46 2.05
N VAL A 119 -26.48 9.10 0.87
CA VAL A 119 -25.46 8.93 -0.19
C VAL A 119 -24.06 9.37 0.26
N ALA A 120 -23.98 10.30 1.22
CA ALA A 120 -22.73 10.82 1.75
C ALA A 120 -22.03 9.85 2.73
N THR A 121 -22.70 8.77 3.14
CA THR A 121 -22.21 7.80 4.13
C THR A 121 -20.81 7.25 3.83
N PRO A 122 -20.46 6.85 2.58
CA PRO A 122 -19.10 6.39 2.27
C PRO A 122 -18.02 7.44 2.59
N LEU A 123 -18.30 8.72 2.36
CA LEU A 123 -17.36 9.81 2.68
C LEU A 123 -17.25 10.02 4.20
N VAL A 124 -18.38 10.04 4.91
CA VAL A 124 -18.38 10.21 6.38
C VAL A 124 -17.65 9.05 7.07
N TYR A 125 -17.93 7.82 6.66
CA TYR A 125 -17.27 6.64 7.23
C TYR A 125 -15.75 6.64 6.95
N THR A 126 -15.34 6.97 5.73
CA THR A 126 -13.92 6.99 5.37
C THR A 126 -13.13 8.04 6.13
N LEU A 127 -13.69 9.24 6.34
CA LEU A 127 -13.10 10.26 7.21
C LEU A 127 -12.96 9.74 8.65
N GLY A 128 -13.97 9.06 9.17
CA GLY A 128 -13.91 8.41 10.48
C GLY A 128 -12.75 7.42 10.61
N THR A 129 -12.41 6.69 9.54
CA THR A 129 -11.28 5.74 9.58
C THR A 129 -9.91 6.41 9.72
N LEU A 130 -9.78 7.71 9.46
CA LEU A 130 -8.49 8.42 9.55
C LEU A 130 -8.03 8.66 11.00
N ILE A 131 -8.98 8.74 11.94
CA ILE A 131 -8.72 9.07 13.35
C ILE A 131 -8.12 7.88 14.10
N PHE A 132 -8.40 6.66 13.66
CA PHE A 132 -7.95 5.45 14.36
C PHE A 132 -6.49 5.11 14.02
N PRO A 133 -5.62 4.87 15.02
CA PRO A 133 -4.25 4.45 14.74
C PRO A 133 -4.22 3.08 14.05
N THR A 134 -3.13 2.79 13.33
CA THR A 134 -2.87 1.44 12.82
C THR A 134 -1.85 0.74 13.71
N ARG A 135 -2.03 -0.56 13.96
CA ARG A 135 -1.10 -1.36 14.77
C ARG A 135 -0.32 -2.32 13.87
N VAL A 136 0.98 -2.35 14.05
CA VAL A 136 1.89 -3.30 13.39
C VAL A 136 1.66 -4.69 13.98
N LYS A 137 1.34 -5.68 13.13
CA LYS A 137 1.13 -7.07 13.56
C LYS A 137 2.46 -7.84 13.45
N GLN A 138 3.28 -7.75 14.49
CA GLN A 138 4.64 -8.32 14.53
C GLN A 138 4.72 -9.78 14.06
N ARG A 139 3.72 -10.60 14.42
CA ARG A 139 3.63 -12.03 14.03
C ARG A 139 3.68 -12.29 12.52
N LYS A 140 3.42 -11.29 11.69
CA LYS A 140 3.42 -11.42 10.22
C LYS A 140 4.69 -10.89 9.56
N ILE A 141 5.55 -10.23 10.32
CA ILE A 141 6.79 -9.63 9.82
C ILE A 141 7.89 -10.68 9.90
N LYS A 142 8.64 -10.86 8.81
CA LYS A 142 9.73 -11.84 8.73
C LYS A 142 10.97 -11.38 9.50
N ASP A 143 11.24 -10.08 9.51
CA ASP A 143 12.41 -9.48 10.15
C ASP A 143 11.97 -8.38 11.13
N LEU A 144 12.20 -8.62 12.43
CA LEU A 144 11.79 -7.72 13.51
C LEU A 144 12.85 -6.67 13.86
N GLN A 145 14.00 -6.64 13.16
CA GLN A 145 15.14 -5.79 13.48
C GLN A 145 14.77 -4.31 13.64
N TYR A 146 13.86 -3.79 12.80
CA TYR A 146 13.55 -2.36 12.71
C TYR A 146 12.23 -1.96 13.39
N ILE A 147 11.54 -2.87 14.08
CA ILE A 147 10.17 -2.63 14.54
C ILE A 147 10.04 -1.57 15.65
N LYS A 148 11.17 -1.18 16.25
CA LYS A 148 11.25 -0.13 17.28
C LYS A 148 11.69 1.22 16.71
N GLU A 149 12.06 1.27 15.44
CA GLU A 149 12.55 2.49 14.80
C GLU A 149 11.36 3.34 14.33
N ASP A 150 11.39 4.63 14.67
CA ASP A 150 10.26 5.55 14.43
C ASP A 150 9.93 5.70 12.95
N GLU A 151 10.96 5.79 12.10
CA GLU A 151 10.78 5.93 10.64
C GLU A 151 10.17 4.68 10.01
N TYR A 152 10.54 3.50 10.51
CA TYR A 152 9.94 2.24 10.09
C TYR A 152 8.45 2.19 10.45
N LEU A 153 8.10 2.56 11.69
CA LEU A 153 6.71 2.62 12.14
C LEU A 153 5.89 3.62 11.32
N ARG A 154 6.48 4.78 10.99
CA ARG A 154 5.86 5.82 10.16
C ARG A 154 5.56 5.34 8.74
N GLY A 155 6.53 4.68 8.10
CA GLY A 155 6.35 4.09 6.77
C GLY A 155 5.25 3.02 6.79
N HIS A 156 5.29 2.09 7.75
CA HIS A 156 4.26 1.07 7.88
C HIS A 156 2.88 1.69 8.07
N GLU A 157 2.75 2.68 8.95
CA GLU A 157 1.50 3.35 9.22
C GLU A 157 0.93 4.07 7.98
N ARG A 158 1.76 4.73 7.17
CA ARG A 158 1.33 5.42 5.94
C ARG A 158 0.60 4.47 4.99
N VAL A 159 1.21 3.32 4.66
CA VAL A 159 0.61 2.34 3.75
C VAL A 159 -0.60 1.64 4.39
N ALA A 160 -0.53 1.32 5.68
CA ALA A 160 -1.63 0.70 6.42
C ALA A 160 -2.88 1.58 6.44
N ARG A 161 -2.73 2.87 6.75
CA ARG A 161 -3.82 3.85 6.72
C ARG A 161 -4.42 3.98 5.33
N ALA A 162 -3.59 4.14 4.30
CA ALA A 162 -4.05 4.24 2.92
C ALA A 162 -4.87 3.02 2.49
N LYS A 163 -4.37 1.80 2.74
CA LYS A 163 -5.10 0.55 2.44
C LYS A 163 -6.42 0.44 3.21
N ARG A 164 -6.45 0.87 4.48
CA ARG A 164 -7.67 0.88 5.28
C ARG A 164 -8.71 1.82 4.68
N THR A 165 -8.35 3.07 4.44
CA THR A 165 -9.26 4.11 3.94
C THR A 165 -9.81 3.75 2.56
N GLN A 166 -8.96 3.28 1.64
CA GLN A 166 -9.42 2.86 0.31
C GLN A 166 -10.35 1.65 0.38
N SER A 167 -10.01 0.64 1.18
CA SER A 167 -10.86 -0.56 1.31
C SER A 167 -12.18 -0.27 2.04
N ALA A 168 -12.14 0.63 3.02
CA ALA A 168 -13.32 1.14 3.73
C ALA A 168 -14.29 1.84 2.77
N LEU A 169 -13.77 2.70 1.88
CA LEU A 169 -14.59 3.38 0.87
C LEU A 169 -15.29 2.37 -0.03
N VAL A 170 -14.52 1.43 -0.60
CA VAL A 170 -15.05 0.41 -1.53
C VAL A 170 -16.08 -0.47 -0.84
N SER A 171 -15.79 -0.98 0.36
CA SER A 171 -16.74 -1.83 1.10
C SER A 171 -18.03 -1.10 1.48
N THR A 172 -17.96 0.18 1.83
CA THR A 172 -19.14 1.00 2.16
C THR A 172 -19.98 1.28 0.92
N LEU A 173 -19.37 1.55 -0.23
CA LEU A 173 -20.08 1.70 -1.50
C LEU A 173 -20.80 0.41 -1.91
N ILE A 174 -20.12 -0.74 -1.78
CA ILE A 174 -20.74 -2.05 -2.05
C ILE A 174 -21.91 -2.29 -1.09
N GLY A 175 -21.70 -2.04 0.21
CA GLY A 175 -22.76 -2.15 1.22
C GLY A 175 -23.96 -1.27 0.87
N LEU A 176 -23.73 -0.01 0.51
CA LEU A 176 -24.77 0.95 0.13
C LEU A 176 -25.61 0.45 -1.04
N GLY A 177 -24.96 -0.03 -2.10
CA GLY A 177 -25.67 -0.63 -3.24
C GLY A 177 -26.53 -1.84 -2.82
N VAL A 178 -25.96 -2.75 -2.04
CA VAL A 178 -26.69 -3.94 -1.53
C VAL A 178 -27.85 -3.56 -0.62
N GLY A 179 -27.67 -2.61 0.29
CA GLY A 179 -28.73 -2.15 1.18
C GLY A 179 -29.89 -1.51 0.41
N PHE A 180 -29.58 -0.70 -0.58
CA PHE A 180 -30.56 -0.06 -1.44
C PHE A 180 -31.38 -1.08 -2.23
N THR A 181 -30.72 -2.08 -2.86
CA THR A 181 -31.43 -3.13 -3.58
C THR A 181 -32.27 -4.02 -2.67
N VAL A 182 -31.81 -4.32 -1.46
CA VAL A 182 -32.60 -5.06 -0.46
C VAL A 182 -33.86 -4.29 -0.09
N SER A 183 -33.76 -2.97 0.13
CA SER A 183 -34.91 -2.12 0.45
C SER A 183 -35.90 -2.01 -0.71
N LEU A 184 -35.43 -2.05 -1.97
CA LEU A 184 -36.29 -2.09 -3.16
C LEU A 184 -37.08 -3.39 -3.32
N ILE A 185 -36.55 -4.51 -2.81
CA ILE A 185 -37.22 -5.82 -2.90
C ILE A 185 -38.18 -6.02 -1.72
N ALA A 186 -37.85 -5.46 -0.56
CA ALA A 186 -38.61 -5.62 0.67
C ALA A 186 -39.85 -4.69 0.76
N ASN A 187 -39.91 -3.62 -0.04
CA ASN A 187 -41.01 -2.65 -0.09
C ASN A 187 -41.64 -2.65 -1.49
#